data_AF-A0A822D127-F1
#
_entry.id   AF-A0A822D127-F1
#
_cell.length_a   1.000
_cell.length_b   1.000
_cell.length_c   1.000
_cell.angle_alpha   90.00
_cell.angle_beta   90.00
_cell.angle_gamma   90.00
#
_symmetry.space_group_name_H-M   'P 1'
#
loop_
_entity.id
_entity.type
_entity.pdbx_description
1 polymer ?
#
loop_
_entity_poly.entity_id
_entity_poly.type
_entity_poly.pdbx_seq_one_letter_code
_entity_poly.pdbx_strand_id
1 'polypeptide(L)'
;ISERKIYSIICDETRDESGKEQLCFTIRSVDNDFIIYEDVLGIYMIISQSAADITEVILDIICRCNLNIKDCRGQGYDGAPSMAGHISGVAARIQRLCRKAFFVHCNAHSLDLSLQDLTSTSSSISTALNITNDIINFIKDSPKRLNLLDTLTDLNNYTQLKPLCPHRWTVRASSINSLLINYSLVKTALTEIGEEGGHPAPKANALTEQMDKFSTYFGLKLGE
;
A
#
# COMPACT_ATOMS: atom_id res chain seq x y z
N ILE A 1 -0.96 -25.66 15.91
CA ILE A 1 -2.09 -25.51 14.95
C ILE A 1 -2.99 -26.74 14.95
N SER A 2 -2.46 -27.96 14.78
CA SER A 2 -3.25 -29.21 14.74
C SER A 2 -4.14 -29.48 15.96
N GLU A 3 -3.74 -29.02 17.15
CA GLU A 3 -4.55 -29.11 18.37
C GLU A 3 -5.76 -28.16 18.38
N ARG A 4 -5.74 -27.13 17.53
CA ARG A 4 -6.83 -26.15 17.37
C ARG A 4 -7.67 -26.59 16.18
N LYS A 5 -8.80 -27.23 16.49
CA LYS A 5 -9.66 -27.90 15.49
C LYS A 5 -10.23 -26.96 14.43
N ILE A 6 -10.31 -25.65 14.69
CA ILE A 6 -10.95 -24.68 13.80
C ILE A 6 -9.96 -23.57 13.45
N TYR A 7 -9.94 -23.17 12.19
CA TYR A 7 -9.06 -22.12 11.70
C TYR A 7 -9.68 -21.29 10.56
N SER A 8 -9.05 -20.16 10.27
CA SER A 8 -9.28 -19.34 9.09
C SER A 8 -7.97 -19.15 8.34
N ILE A 9 -8.06 -18.94 7.03
CA ILE A 9 -6.91 -18.66 6.17
C ILE A 9 -6.88 -17.18 5.83
N ILE A 10 -5.70 -16.59 5.80
CA ILE A 10 -5.46 -15.22 5.35
C ILE A 10 -4.35 -15.32 4.33
N CYS A 11 -4.59 -14.83 3.12
CA CYS A 11 -3.58 -14.84 2.07
C CYS A 11 -3.46 -13.47 1.42
N ASP A 12 -2.24 -13.12 1.07
CA ASP A 12 -1.92 -11.88 0.34
C ASP A 12 -0.92 -12.19 -0.77
N GLU A 13 -1.13 -11.60 -1.94
CA GLU A 13 -0.25 -11.74 -3.09
C GLU A 13 0.83 -10.65 -3.03
N THR A 14 2.07 -11.02 -3.28
CA THR A 14 3.20 -10.10 -3.32
C THR A 14 4.17 -10.49 -4.42
N ARG A 15 5.04 -9.56 -4.79
CA ARG A 15 6.05 -9.76 -5.82
C ARG A 15 7.44 -9.56 -5.24
N ASP A 16 8.34 -10.51 -5.48
CA ASP A 16 9.73 -10.40 -5.01
C ASP A 16 10.58 -9.46 -5.87
N GLU A 17 11.83 -9.22 -5.44
CA GLU A 17 12.78 -8.34 -6.14
C GLU A 17 13.14 -8.84 -7.56
N SER A 18 13.01 -10.14 -7.81
CA SER A 18 13.20 -10.74 -9.15
C SER A 18 11.95 -10.66 -10.03
N GLY A 19 10.86 -10.09 -9.49
CA GLY A 19 9.61 -9.92 -10.19
C GLY A 19 8.75 -11.18 -10.23
N LYS A 20 8.97 -12.16 -9.36
CA LYS A 20 8.16 -13.38 -9.27
C LYS A 20 7.04 -13.20 -8.25
N GLU A 21 5.87 -13.72 -8.61
CA GLU A 21 4.68 -13.68 -7.79
C GLU A 21 4.75 -14.71 -6.66
N GLN A 22 4.29 -14.31 -5.48
CA GLN A 22 4.34 -15.09 -4.25
C GLN A 22 3.06 -14.91 -3.46
N LEU A 23 2.64 -15.96 -2.76
CA LEU A 23 1.50 -15.97 -1.87
C LEU A 23 1.99 -16.08 -0.42
N CYS A 24 1.77 -15.03 0.37
CA CYS A 24 1.93 -15.11 1.81
C CYS A 24 0.73 -15.86 2.39
N PHE A 25 0.98 -16.94 3.15
CA PHE A 25 -0.07 -17.76 3.72
C PHE A 25 -0.01 -17.73 5.25
N THR A 26 -1.12 -17.30 5.85
CA THR A 26 -1.27 -17.18 7.31
C THR A 26 -2.49 -17.95 7.76
N ILE A 27 -2.38 -18.61 8.91
CA ILE A 27 -3.50 -19.23 9.59
C ILE A 27 -3.86 -18.43 10.83
N ARG A 28 -5.15 -18.11 10.97
CA ARG A 28 -5.71 -17.59 12.21
C ARG A 28 -6.54 -18.67 12.90
N SER A 29 -6.21 -18.99 14.14
CA SER A 29 -6.90 -20.02 14.93
C SER A 29 -7.24 -19.51 16.33
N VAL A 30 -8.12 -20.23 17.02
CA VAL A 30 -8.51 -19.94 18.40
C VAL A 30 -8.41 -21.22 19.21
N ASP A 31 -7.94 -21.12 20.45
CA ASP A 31 -7.92 -22.25 21.39
C ASP A 31 -9.19 -22.31 22.27
N ASN A 32 -9.17 -23.18 23.27
CA ASN A 32 -10.32 -23.37 24.17
C ASN A 32 -10.49 -22.23 25.17
N ASP A 33 -9.46 -21.41 25.39
CA ASP A 33 -9.47 -20.24 26.27
C ASP A 33 -9.80 -18.95 25.49
N PHE A 34 -10.23 -19.09 24.24
CA PHE A 34 -10.53 -17.99 23.31
C PHE A 34 -9.31 -17.12 22.97
N ILE A 35 -8.10 -17.64 23.13
CA ILE A 35 -6.88 -16.95 22.73
C ILE A 35 -6.71 -17.11 21.22
N ILE A 36 -6.54 -15.97 20.54
CA ILE A 36 -6.33 -15.91 19.10
C ILE A 36 -4.85 -16.10 18.80
N TYR A 37 -4.56 -16.96 17.81
CA TYR A 37 -3.23 -17.19 17.28
C TYR A 37 -3.21 -16.88 15.79
N GLU A 38 -2.17 -16.20 15.34
CA GLU A 38 -1.89 -15.94 13.93
C GLU A 38 -0.50 -16.47 13.59
N ASP A 39 -0.47 -17.52 12.78
CA ASP A 39 0.74 -18.25 12.41
C ASP A 39 1.01 -18.05 10.91
N VAL A 40 2.05 -17.27 10.58
CA VAL A 40 2.54 -17.15 9.19
C VAL A 40 3.29 -18.44 8.84
N LEU A 41 2.74 -19.23 7.92
CA LEU A 41 3.32 -20.52 7.56
C LEU A 41 4.43 -20.40 6.53
N GLY A 42 4.38 -19.36 5.70
CA GLY A 42 5.42 -19.05 4.75
C GLY A 42 4.93 -18.21 3.59
N ILE A 43 5.88 -17.99 2.68
CA ILE A 43 5.69 -17.31 1.43
C ILE A 43 5.97 -18.33 0.32
N TYR A 44 4.98 -18.57 -0.53
CA TYR A 44 5.01 -19.64 -1.51
C TYR A 44 5.00 -19.05 -2.91
N MET A 45 5.96 -19.45 -3.75
CA MET A 45 6.02 -18.99 -5.13
C MET A 45 4.80 -19.51 -5.91
N ILE A 46 4.13 -18.63 -6.63
CA ILE A 46 3.01 -18.98 -7.51
C ILE A 46 3.42 -18.74 -8.96
N ILE A 47 3.09 -19.69 -9.83
CA ILE A 47 3.47 -19.63 -11.25
C ILE A 47 2.54 -18.67 -12.01
N SER A 48 1.31 -18.52 -11.53
CA SER A 48 0.25 -17.72 -12.15
C SER A 48 -0.69 -17.17 -11.08
N GLN A 49 -1.20 -15.96 -11.33
CA GLN A 49 -2.19 -15.27 -10.48
C GLN A 49 -3.63 -15.71 -10.79
N SER A 50 -3.82 -16.81 -11.53
CA SER A 50 -5.16 -17.32 -11.76
C SER A 50 -5.74 -17.84 -10.44
N ALA A 51 -7.03 -17.57 -10.25
CA ALA A 51 -7.75 -18.06 -9.07
C ALA A 51 -7.67 -19.59 -8.89
N ALA A 52 -7.52 -20.34 -9.99
CA ALA A 52 -7.37 -21.79 -9.94
C ALA A 52 -6.01 -22.18 -9.33
N ASP A 53 -4.93 -21.60 -9.84
CA ASP A 53 -3.57 -21.91 -9.40
C ASP A 53 -3.36 -21.50 -7.93
N ILE A 54 -3.84 -20.32 -7.53
CA ILE A 54 -3.79 -19.86 -6.14
C ILE A 54 -4.57 -20.82 -5.23
N THR A 55 -5.74 -21.29 -5.67
CA THR A 55 -6.53 -22.27 -4.90
C THR A 55 -5.76 -23.58 -4.73
N GLU A 56 -5.12 -24.08 -5.77
CA GLU A 56 -4.32 -25.32 -5.70
C GLU A 56 -3.16 -25.18 -4.72
N VAL A 57 -2.46 -24.05 -4.74
CA VAL A 57 -1.37 -23.76 -3.79
C VAL A 57 -1.90 -23.69 -2.35
N ILE A 58 -3.04 -23.02 -2.12
CA ILE A 58 -3.70 -22.99 -0.80
C ILE A 58 -4.02 -24.41 -0.31
N LEU A 59 -4.58 -25.27 -1.17
CA LEU A 59 -4.94 -26.64 -0.80
C LEU A 59 -3.72 -27.52 -0.54
N ASP A 60 -2.66 -27.35 -1.33
CA ASP A 60 -1.38 -28.02 -1.12
C ASP A 60 -0.76 -27.64 0.23
N ILE A 61 -0.75 -26.35 0.59
CA ILE A 61 -0.26 -25.88 1.90
C ILE A 61 -1.08 -26.51 3.03
N ILE A 62 -2.42 -26.46 2.94
CA ILE A 62 -3.32 -27.07 3.93
C ILE A 62 -3.03 -28.57 4.09
N CYS A 63 -2.81 -29.27 2.98
CA CYS A 63 -2.46 -30.69 2.98
C CYS A 63 -1.09 -30.96 3.65
N ARG A 64 -0.06 -30.18 3.30
CA ARG A 64 1.29 -30.31 3.89
C ARG A 64 1.33 -29.99 5.37
N CYS A 65 0.43 -29.13 5.85
CA CYS A 65 0.24 -28.83 7.27
C CYS A 65 -0.63 -29.86 8.01
N ASN A 66 -1.09 -30.92 7.32
CA ASN A 66 -1.99 -31.94 7.84
C ASN A 66 -3.29 -31.34 8.43
N LEU A 67 -3.81 -30.29 7.77
CA LEU A 67 -5.05 -29.63 8.14
C LEU A 67 -6.19 -30.08 7.23
N ASN A 68 -7.40 -30.11 7.77
CA ASN A 68 -8.58 -30.44 7.00
C ASN A 68 -9.29 -29.17 6.53
N ILE A 69 -9.52 -29.02 5.23
CA ILE A 69 -10.27 -27.87 4.68
C ILE A 69 -11.68 -27.76 5.25
N LYS A 70 -12.29 -28.87 5.66
CA LYS A 70 -13.64 -28.91 6.27
C LYS A 70 -13.69 -28.22 7.63
N ASP A 71 -12.53 -27.97 8.24
CA ASP A 71 -12.40 -27.26 9.50
C ASP A 71 -12.16 -25.76 9.35
N CYS A 72 -11.95 -25.28 8.12
CA CYS A 72 -11.87 -23.86 7.80
C CYS A 72 -13.22 -23.15 8.08
N ARG A 73 -13.18 -21.99 8.73
CA ARG A 73 -14.36 -21.15 9.07
C ARG A 73 -14.30 -19.73 8.51
N GLY A 74 -13.15 -19.33 7.99
CA GLY A 74 -12.97 -18.01 7.41
C GLY A 74 -11.85 -18.02 6.39
N GLN A 75 -11.97 -17.10 5.43
CA GLN A 75 -10.95 -16.85 4.42
C GLN A 75 -10.87 -15.34 4.18
N GLY A 76 -9.68 -14.77 4.32
CA GLY A 76 -9.43 -13.34 4.19
C GLY A 76 -8.46 -13.03 3.06
N TYR A 77 -8.91 -12.27 2.06
CA TYR A 77 -8.12 -11.88 0.89
C TYR A 77 -8.40 -10.42 0.50
N ASP A 78 -7.64 -9.90 -0.46
CA ASP A 78 -7.96 -8.64 -1.11
C ASP A 78 -9.23 -8.72 -1.99
N GLY A 79 -9.59 -7.59 -2.59
CA GLY A 79 -10.78 -7.46 -3.44
C GLY A 79 -10.53 -7.82 -4.90
N ALA A 80 -9.36 -8.34 -5.26
CA ALA A 80 -9.03 -8.60 -6.66
C ALA A 80 -10.00 -9.64 -7.25
N PRO A 81 -10.36 -9.55 -8.54
CA PRO A 81 -11.27 -10.51 -9.17
C PRO A 81 -10.80 -11.97 -9.07
N SER A 82 -9.48 -12.22 -9.08
CA SER A 82 -8.87 -13.53 -8.84
C SER A 82 -9.17 -14.05 -7.44
N MET A 83 -9.18 -13.19 -6.43
CA MET A 83 -9.37 -13.56 -5.02
C MET A 83 -10.86 -13.56 -4.63
N ALA A 84 -11.54 -12.44 -4.79
CA ALA A 84 -12.90 -12.19 -4.32
C ALA A 84 -14.01 -12.54 -5.34
N GLY A 85 -13.66 -12.94 -6.56
CA GLY A 85 -14.63 -13.21 -7.62
C GLY A 85 -15.69 -14.26 -7.24
N HIS A 86 -16.97 -13.89 -7.32
CA HIS A 86 -18.09 -14.73 -6.87
C HIS A 86 -18.29 -16.05 -7.65
N ILE A 87 -17.81 -16.12 -8.89
CA ILE A 87 -17.90 -17.33 -9.73
C ILE A 87 -16.59 -18.11 -9.65
N SER A 88 -15.51 -17.52 -10.13
CA SER A 88 -14.25 -18.22 -10.36
C SER A 88 -13.13 -17.82 -9.40
N GLY A 89 -13.37 -16.88 -8.48
CA GLY A 89 -12.36 -16.42 -7.54
C GLY A 89 -12.01 -17.48 -6.49
N VAL A 90 -10.86 -17.31 -5.83
CA VAL A 90 -10.40 -18.18 -4.74
C VAL A 90 -11.46 -18.31 -3.65
N ALA A 91 -12.08 -17.19 -3.27
CA ALA A 91 -13.17 -17.14 -2.29
C ALA A 91 -14.30 -18.13 -2.61
N ALA A 92 -14.79 -18.07 -3.86
CA ALA A 92 -15.86 -18.96 -4.34
C ALA A 92 -15.40 -20.42 -4.44
N ARG A 93 -14.16 -20.67 -4.87
CA ARG A 93 -13.59 -22.02 -5.00
C ARG A 93 -13.43 -22.71 -3.64
N ILE A 94 -12.84 -22.03 -2.67
CA ILE A 94 -12.71 -22.55 -1.31
C ILE A 94 -14.08 -22.73 -0.66
N GLN A 95 -15.03 -21.82 -0.87
CA GLN A 95 -16.37 -21.94 -0.30
C GLN A 95 -17.17 -23.12 -0.88
N ARG A 96 -16.92 -23.53 -2.13
CA ARG A 96 -17.47 -24.79 -2.69
C ARG A 96 -16.94 -26.02 -1.96
N LEU A 97 -15.67 -26.00 -1.55
CA LEU A 97 -15.05 -27.10 -0.80
C LEU A 97 -15.47 -27.09 0.67
N CYS A 98 -15.60 -25.91 1.27
CA CYS A 98 -16.08 -25.73 2.64
C CYS A 98 -17.04 -24.54 2.73
N ARG A 99 -18.35 -24.81 2.72
CA ARG A 99 -19.39 -23.76 2.81
C ARG A 99 -19.31 -22.90 4.07
N LYS A 100 -18.65 -23.39 5.12
CA LYS A 100 -18.46 -22.69 6.39
C LYS A 100 -17.28 -21.71 6.36
N ALA A 101 -16.43 -21.73 5.33
CA ALA A 101 -15.32 -20.80 5.17
C ALA A 101 -15.82 -19.48 4.58
N PHE A 102 -16.27 -18.55 5.44
CA PHE A 102 -16.80 -17.27 5.00
C PHE A 102 -15.70 -16.34 4.50
N PHE A 103 -15.95 -15.69 3.36
CA PHE A 103 -15.05 -14.69 2.83
C PHE A 103 -15.17 -13.36 3.58
N VAL A 104 -14.02 -12.81 3.94
CA VAL A 104 -13.86 -11.47 4.50
C VAL A 104 -12.95 -10.68 3.58
N HIS A 105 -13.48 -9.60 3.02
CA HIS A 105 -12.68 -8.68 2.22
C HIS A 105 -11.70 -7.92 3.13
N CYS A 106 -10.43 -7.83 2.70
CA CYS A 106 -9.41 -7.10 3.42
C CYS A 106 -9.86 -5.66 3.73
N ASN A 107 -10.00 -5.35 5.02
CA ASN A 107 -10.41 -4.01 5.47
C ASN A 107 -9.42 -2.93 5.05
N ALA A 108 -8.12 -3.24 5.06
CA ALA A 108 -7.09 -2.29 4.65
C ALA A 108 -7.23 -1.92 3.17
N HIS A 109 -7.49 -2.91 2.31
CA HIS A 109 -7.75 -2.70 0.88
C HIS A 109 -9.08 -1.98 0.64
N SER A 110 -10.14 -2.39 1.34
CA SER A 110 -11.47 -1.75 1.26
C SER A 110 -11.42 -0.27 1.63
N LEU A 111 -10.67 0.06 2.70
CA LEU A 111 -10.46 1.44 3.12
C LEU A 111 -9.63 2.21 2.08
N ASP A 112 -8.57 1.60 1.54
CA ASP A 112 -7.76 2.22 0.50
C ASP A 112 -8.60 2.60 -0.74
N LEU A 113 -9.44 1.69 -1.21
CA LEU A 113 -10.38 1.94 -2.32
C LEU A 113 -11.35 3.07 -1.99
N SER A 114 -11.96 3.04 -0.81
CA SER A 114 -12.89 4.10 -0.36
C SER A 114 -12.20 5.47 -0.32
N LEU A 115 -10.95 5.51 0.15
CA LEU A 115 -10.15 6.73 0.18
C LEU A 115 -9.75 7.18 -1.23
N GLN A 116 -9.40 6.27 -2.14
CA GLN A 116 -9.13 6.61 -3.54
C GLN A 116 -10.35 7.28 -4.19
N ASP A 117 -11.53 6.69 -4.04
CA ASP A 117 -12.77 7.25 -4.58
C ASP A 117 -13.05 8.64 -3.99
N LEU A 118 -12.98 8.79 -2.67
CA LEU A 118 -13.15 10.09 -2.01
C LEU A 118 -12.14 11.14 -2.51
N THR A 119 -10.87 10.77 -2.64
CA THR A 119 -9.84 11.70 -3.15
C THR A 119 -10.09 12.12 -4.59
N SER A 120 -10.67 11.24 -5.42
CA SER A 120 -10.99 11.56 -6.82
C SER A 120 -12.16 12.54 -6.96
N THR A 121 -13.08 12.55 -5.99
CA THR A 121 -14.24 13.45 -6.00
C THR A 121 -13.94 14.84 -5.43
N SER A 122 -12.90 14.98 -4.61
CA SER A 122 -12.52 16.25 -4.00
C SER A 122 -11.34 16.89 -4.73
N SER A 123 -11.61 17.95 -5.50
CA SER A 123 -10.58 18.70 -6.21
C SER A 123 -9.48 19.20 -5.28
N SER A 124 -9.83 19.70 -4.10
CA SER A 124 -8.87 20.22 -3.12
C SER A 124 -7.89 19.14 -2.65
N ILE A 125 -8.40 17.93 -2.35
CA ILE A 125 -7.56 16.82 -1.91
C ILE A 125 -6.70 16.29 -3.07
N SER A 126 -7.30 16.12 -4.25
CA SER A 126 -6.58 15.69 -5.45
C SER A 126 -5.44 16.66 -5.79
N THR A 127 -5.70 17.97 -5.78
CA THR A 127 -4.67 19.00 -6.01
C THR A 127 -3.54 18.91 -5.00
N ALA A 128 -3.83 18.77 -3.70
CA ALA A 128 -2.79 18.65 -2.67
C ALA A 128 -1.92 17.40 -2.86
N LEU A 129 -2.54 16.25 -3.16
CA LEU A 129 -1.83 14.99 -3.42
C LEU A 129 -0.98 15.05 -4.69
N ASN A 130 -1.51 15.62 -5.78
CA ASN A 130 -0.80 15.76 -7.06
C ASN A 130 0.41 16.68 -6.91
N ILE A 131 0.26 17.86 -6.29
CA ILE A 131 1.37 18.78 -6.04
C ILE A 131 2.44 18.10 -5.18
N THR A 132 2.02 17.39 -4.13
CA THR A 132 2.97 16.66 -3.26
C THR A 132 3.73 15.60 -4.06
N ASN A 133 3.04 14.81 -4.88
CA ASN A 133 3.64 13.79 -5.71
C ASN A 133 4.60 14.38 -6.76
N ASP A 134 4.19 15.44 -7.45
CA ASP A 134 4.97 16.08 -8.51
C ASP A 134 6.26 16.68 -7.97
N ILE A 135 6.20 17.37 -6.83
CA ILE A 135 7.37 17.95 -6.18
C ILE A 135 8.33 16.86 -5.71
N ILE A 136 7.83 15.86 -4.98
CA ILE A 136 8.68 14.81 -4.40
C ILE A 136 9.34 13.97 -5.50
N ASN A 137 8.59 13.56 -6.53
CA ASN A 137 9.15 12.82 -7.64
C ASN A 137 10.13 13.68 -8.43
N PHE A 138 9.80 14.96 -8.68
CA PHE A 138 10.74 15.86 -9.35
C PHE A 138 12.08 15.92 -8.60
N ILE A 139 12.11 16.09 -7.28
CA ILE A 139 13.38 16.09 -6.55
C ILE A 139 14.06 14.71 -6.62
N LYS A 140 13.33 13.62 -6.31
CA LYS A 140 13.91 12.28 -6.14
C LYS A 140 14.31 11.58 -7.44
N ASP A 141 13.74 11.97 -8.58
CA ASP A 141 14.06 11.41 -9.90
C ASP A 141 15.47 11.79 -10.38
N SER A 142 16.20 12.67 -9.66
CA SER A 142 17.59 13.00 -9.99
C SER A 142 18.46 13.01 -8.73
N PRO A 143 19.55 12.22 -8.69
CA PRO A 143 20.54 12.30 -7.63
C PRO A 143 21.11 13.71 -7.44
N LYS A 144 21.28 14.46 -8.54
CA LYS A 144 21.77 15.86 -8.48
C LYS A 144 20.80 16.76 -7.69
N ARG A 145 19.50 16.66 -7.97
CA ARG A 145 18.47 17.47 -7.30
C ARG A 145 18.28 17.06 -5.84
N LEU A 146 18.38 15.76 -5.55
CA LEU A 146 18.35 15.27 -4.17
C LEU A 146 19.56 15.78 -3.37
N ASN A 147 20.78 15.68 -3.94
CA ASN A 147 21.99 16.20 -3.31
C ASN A 147 21.94 17.71 -3.07
N LEU A 148 21.31 18.47 -3.97
CA LEU A 148 21.09 19.90 -3.77
C LEU A 148 20.25 20.16 -2.52
N LEU A 149 19.11 19.46 -2.38
CA LEU A 149 18.26 19.55 -1.20
C LEU A 149 19.04 19.21 0.09
N ASP A 150 19.85 18.16 0.06
CA ASP A 150 20.67 17.75 1.19
C ASP A 150 21.76 18.78 1.53
N THR A 151 22.32 19.47 0.53
CA THR A 151 23.32 20.54 0.73
C THR A 151 22.72 21.78 1.37
N LEU A 152 21.46 22.09 1.05
CA LEU A 152 20.71 23.22 1.61
C LEU A 152 20.20 22.95 3.03
N THR A 153 20.37 21.74 3.55
CA THR A 153 19.81 21.31 4.82
C THR A 153 20.66 21.80 6.01
N ASP A 154 20.13 22.72 6.80
CA ASP A 154 20.61 22.93 8.18
C ASP A 154 20.07 21.81 9.07
N LEU A 155 20.96 21.05 9.72
CA LEU A 155 20.75 19.75 10.39
C LEU A 155 19.60 19.66 11.44
N ASN A 156 18.90 20.75 11.76
CA ASN A 156 18.00 20.81 12.90
C ASN A 156 16.51 20.54 12.61
N ASN A 157 16.04 20.49 11.34
CA ASN A 157 14.60 20.29 11.04
C ASN A 157 14.28 19.50 9.76
N TYR A 158 15.23 18.74 9.20
CA TYR A 158 15.01 17.97 7.97
C TYR A 158 14.39 16.60 8.23
N THR A 159 13.50 16.19 7.34
CA THR A 159 13.06 14.80 7.22
C THR A 159 13.17 14.34 5.79
N GLN A 160 13.52 13.07 5.56
CA GLN A 160 13.63 12.56 4.19
C GLN A 160 12.27 12.65 3.47
N LEU A 161 12.27 13.16 2.23
CA LEU A 161 11.06 13.22 1.40
C LEU A 161 10.53 11.80 1.11
N LYS A 162 9.25 11.58 1.43
CA LYS A 162 8.57 10.29 1.29
C LYS A 162 7.68 10.29 0.05
N PRO A 163 7.99 9.49 -1.00
CA PRO A 163 7.17 9.41 -2.19
C PRO A 163 5.74 9.00 -1.86
N LEU A 164 4.78 9.53 -2.61
CA LEU A 164 3.41 9.08 -2.53
C LEU A 164 3.33 7.66 -3.11
N CYS A 165 2.66 6.74 -2.41
CA CYS A 165 2.28 5.44 -2.99
C CYS A 165 0.78 5.46 -3.28
N PRO A 166 0.35 5.33 -4.56
CA PRO A 166 -1.07 5.38 -4.92
C PRO A 166 -1.92 4.32 -4.20
N HIS A 167 -1.39 3.10 -4.09
CA HIS A 167 -2.06 1.91 -3.56
C HIS A 167 -1.92 1.73 -2.04
N ARG A 168 -1.30 2.68 -1.32
CA ARG A 168 -1.09 2.58 0.13
C ARG A 168 -1.49 3.89 0.80
N TRP A 169 -2.76 4.02 1.18
CA TRP A 169 -3.29 5.21 1.85
C TRP A 169 -2.49 5.63 3.09
N THR A 170 -1.91 4.66 3.83
CA THR A 170 -1.15 4.91 5.06
C THR A 170 0.07 5.81 4.84
N VAL A 171 0.64 5.86 3.63
CA VAL A 171 1.81 6.71 3.35
C VAL A 171 1.45 8.11 2.90
N ARG A 172 0.19 8.39 2.51
CA ARG A 172 -0.23 9.70 1.97
C ARG A 172 -0.01 10.84 2.97
N ALA A 173 -0.41 10.64 4.23
CA ALA A 173 -0.18 11.62 5.29
C ALA A 173 1.31 11.84 5.55
N SER A 174 2.11 10.78 5.51
CA SER A 174 3.56 10.87 5.72
C SER A 174 4.28 11.62 4.59
N SER A 175 3.81 11.46 3.35
CA SER A 175 4.32 12.19 2.17
C SER A 175 4.02 13.69 2.29
N ILE A 176 2.76 14.05 2.55
CA ILE A 176 2.36 15.45 2.76
C ILE A 176 3.15 16.06 3.91
N ASN A 177 3.23 15.37 5.05
CA ASN A 177 3.97 15.86 6.21
C ASN A 177 5.46 16.04 5.92
N SER A 178 6.08 15.12 5.16
CA SER A 178 7.48 15.25 4.74
C SER A 178 7.69 16.47 3.85
N LEU A 179 6.75 16.81 2.96
CA LEU A 179 6.83 18.02 2.17
C LEU A 179 6.64 19.27 3.04
N LEU A 180 5.66 19.27 3.95
CA LEU A 180 5.38 20.42 4.82
C LEU A 180 6.54 20.77 5.75
N ILE A 181 7.20 19.77 6.34
CA ILE A 181 8.40 19.95 7.16
C ILE A 181 9.52 20.61 6.34
N ASN A 182 9.69 20.19 5.09
CA ASN A 182 10.74 20.70 4.20
C ASN A 182 10.24 21.83 3.27
N TYR A 183 9.09 22.46 3.53
CA TYR A 183 8.42 23.31 2.52
C TYR A 183 9.32 24.45 2.02
N SER A 184 9.92 25.19 2.95
CA SER A 184 10.82 26.30 2.63
C SER A 184 12.08 25.82 1.90
N LEU A 185 12.65 24.71 2.36
CA LEU A 185 13.87 24.12 1.79
C LEU A 185 13.66 23.66 0.35
N VAL A 186 12.56 22.93 0.12
CA VAL A 186 12.17 22.45 -1.20
C VAL A 186 11.92 23.62 -2.15
N LYS A 187 11.27 24.68 -1.67
CA LYS A 187 11.05 25.89 -2.47
C LYS A 187 12.38 26.53 -2.89
N THR A 188 13.33 26.70 -1.97
CA THR A 188 14.67 27.22 -2.29
C THR A 188 15.37 26.36 -3.34
N ALA A 189 15.36 25.04 -3.16
CA ALA A 189 15.96 24.11 -4.13
C ALA A 189 15.31 24.22 -5.51
N LEU A 190 13.99 24.35 -5.60
CA LEU A 190 13.28 24.53 -6.88
C LEU A 190 13.64 25.87 -7.54
N THR A 191 13.76 26.95 -6.77
CA THR A 191 14.21 28.25 -7.30
C THR A 191 15.62 28.17 -7.86
N GLU A 192 16.57 27.57 -7.13
CA GLU A 192 17.95 27.41 -7.62
C GLU A 192 18.03 26.56 -8.90
N ILE A 193 17.25 25.48 -8.99
CA ILE A 193 17.15 24.67 -10.22
C ILE A 193 16.55 25.49 -11.37
N GLY A 194 15.58 26.36 -11.07
CA GLY A 194 14.97 27.28 -12.03
C GLY A 194 15.97 28.30 -12.60
N GLU A 195 16.83 28.84 -11.74
CA GLU A 195 17.86 29.83 -12.06
C GLU A 195 19.08 29.23 -12.78
N GLU A 196 19.49 28.00 -12.42
CA GLU A 196 20.57 27.26 -13.10
C GLU A 196 20.25 27.03 -14.60
N GLY A 197 18.95 26.92 -14.92
CA GLY A 197 18.47 26.76 -16.29
C GLY A 197 18.52 25.32 -16.81
N GLY A 198 18.40 25.16 -18.12
CA GLY A 198 18.39 23.86 -18.79
C GLY A 198 17.05 23.12 -18.75
N HIS A 199 17.07 21.81 -19.05
CA HIS A 199 15.86 21.00 -19.20
C HIS A 199 14.95 20.94 -17.95
N PRO A 200 15.44 20.87 -16.69
CA PRO A 200 14.56 20.80 -15.52
C PRO A 200 13.95 22.15 -15.13
N ALA A 201 14.52 23.28 -15.57
CA ALA A 201 14.16 24.62 -15.11
C ALA A 201 12.68 25.01 -15.37
N PRO A 202 12.08 24.73 -16.54
CA PRO A 202 10.66 25.05 -16.77
C PRO A 202 9.73 24.37 -15.77
N LYS A 203 10.01 23.10 -15.44
CA LYS A 203 9.21 22.34 -14.45
C LYS A 203 9.49 22.83 -13.03
N ALA A 204 10.74 23.16 -12.69
CA ALA A 204 11.07 23.73 -11.39
C ALA A 204 10.33 25.06 -11.15
N ASN A 205 10.39 25.99 -12.12
CA ASN A 205 9.71 27.28 -12.07
C ASN A 205 8.19 27.13 -11.92
N ALA A 206 7.58 26.19 -12.66
CA ALA A 206 6.15 25.92 -12.55
C ALA A 206 5.76 25.39 -11.15
N LEU A 207 6.57 24.51 -10.57
CA LEU A 207 6.34 24.00 -9.21
C LEU A 207 6.54 25.11 -8.15
N THR A 208 7.55 25.96 -8.29
CA THR A 208 7.75 27.13 -7.42
C THR A 208 6.55 28.07 -7.49
N GLU A 209 6.06 28.39 -8.69
CA GLU A 209 4.88 29.25 -8.87
C GLU A 209 3.63 28.65 -8.22
N GLN A 210 3.44 27.32 -8.31
CA GLN A 210 2.35 26.63 -7.61
C GLN A 210 2.46 26.74 -6.09
N MET A 211 3.67 26.63 -5.54
CA MET A 211 3.92 26.80 -4.10
C MET A 211 3.68 28.25 -3.64
N ASP A 212 3.88 29.23 -4.52
CA ASP A 212 3.68 30.66 -4.24
C ASP A 212 2.22 31.13 -4.37
N LYS A 213 1.35 30.33 -5.00
CA LYS A 213 -0.08 30.66 -5.09
C LYS A 213 -0.80 30.58 -3.76
N PHE A 214 -0.28 29.80 -2.80
CA PHE A 214 -0.91 29.51 -1.50
C PHE A 214 -2.40 29.10 -1.61
N SER A 215 -2.80 28.56 -2.77
CA SER A 215 -4.18 28.15 -3.06
C SER A 215 -4.46 26.68 -2.73
N THR A 216 -3.44 25.96 -2.27
CA THR A 216 -3.51 24.52 -1.99
C THR A 216 -3.57 24.28 -0.48
N TYR A 217 -4.60 23.57 -0.04
CA TYR A 217 -4.77 23.16 1.35
C TYR A 217 -4.23 21.74 1.54
N PHE A 218 -3.07 21.61 2.19
CA PHE A 218 -2.44 20.31 2.43
C PHE A 218 -3.05 19.52 3.60
N GLY A 219 -3.77 20.20 4.50
CA GLY A 219 -4.43 19.59 5.64
C GLY A 219 -5.10 20.62 6.54
N LEU A 220 -5.94 20.14 7.46
CA LEU A 220 -6.54 20.95 8.51
C LEU A 220 -5.86 20.61 9.83
N LYS A 221 -5.31 21.63 10.52
CA LYS A 221 -4.87 21.49 11.90
C LYS A 221 -6.10 21.62 12.80
N LEU A 222 -6.73 20.50 13.09
CA LEU A 222 -7.76 20.43 14.14
C LEU A 222 -7.02 20.63 15.48
N GLY A 223 -7.45 21.62 16.27
CA GLY A 223 -6.75 22.04 17.48
C GLY A 223 -6.43 20.90 18.44
N GLU A 224 -5.34 21.06 19.20
CA GLU A 224 -4.96 20.17 20.31
C GLU A 224 -5.94 20.28 21.48
#